data_AF-A0A2G6P318-F1
#
_entry.id   AF-A0A2G6P318-F1
#
_cell.length_a   1.000
_cell.length_b   1.000
_cell.length_c   1.000
_cell.angle_alpha   90.00
_cell.angle_beta   90.00
_cell.angle_gamma   90.00
#
_symmetry.space_group_name_H-M   'P 1'
#
loop_
_entity.id
_entity.type
_entity.pdbx_description
1 polymer ?
#
loop_
_entity_poly.entity_id
_entity_poly.type
_entity_poly.pdbx_seq_one_letter_code
_entity_poly.pdbx_strand_id
1 'polypeptide(L)'
;MKKNKKEMIFDYVYDELDLKERKEVEELIDNDSEYRKFYFELKDGSDLLSLNDYEEVDADILENQRKTLLYKLFKNKQSLSISSFISELATKLVFYLGNPIKYAAIIIITIVLTNKMNNSNNSENKSYTTPKADISLAKSSGNEGLLNFSSPELIRVSDFNYETDGENITLEVDISAKQKISGKIDDPKIVLAMNQLAKNGDNPGVKLRSMKVMNDLEEDGFKTSLINLMLNDPTIAVRRKAMSILTKNGLDNETKEALIKLINSKSDAILKIEALTALEKAGESGAGNALELLAEDDPELIKLNKKRNVK
;
A
#
# COMPACT_ATOMS: atom_id res chain seq x y z
N MET A 1 -20.73 9.35 -13.78
CA MET A 1 -21.22 9.59 -12.41
C MET A 1 -20.52 10.82 -11.87
N LYS A 2 -21.22 11.75 -11.21
CA LYS A 2 -20.55 12.87 -10.53
C LYS A 2 -19.90 12.32 -9.25
N LYS A 3 -18.57 12.44 -9.12
CA LYS A 3 -17.84 12.09 -7.89
C LYS A 3 -18.36 12.94 -6.73
N ASN A 4 -18.33 12.39 -5.51
CA ASN A 4 -18.66 13.14 -4.32
C ASN A 4 -17.56 14.19 -4.06
N LYS A 5 -17.93 15.43 -3.75
CA LYS A 5 -16.96 16.52 -3.48
C LYS A 5 -15.96 16.17 -2.37
N LYS A 6 -16.39 15.46 -1.32
CA LYS A 6 -15.49 15.00 -0.24
C LYS A 6 -14.50 13.94 -0.71
N GLU A 7 -14.92 13.08 -1.63
CA GLU A 7 -14.07 12.06 -2.25
C GLU A 7 -13.02 12.72 -3.16
N MET A 8 -13.40 13.76 -3.91
CA MET A 8 -12.43 14.53 -4.69
C MET A 8 -11.38 15.21 -3.80
N ILE A 9 -11.75 15.77 -2.64
CA ILE A 9 -10.78 16.35 -1.70
C ILE A 9 -9.85 15.27 -1.13
N PHE A 10 -10.35 14.07 -0.87
CA PHE A 10 -9.52 12.94 -0.44
C PHE A 10 -8.51 12.58 -1.55
N ASP A 11 -8.98 12.34 -2.77
CA ASP A 11 -8.13 12.05 -3.93
C ASP A 11 -7.09 13.16 -4.18
N TYR A 12 -7.45 14.42 -3.92
CA TYR A 12 -6.56 15.58 -4.04
C TYR A 12 -5.39 15.51 -3.05
N VAL A 13 -5.64 15.18 -1.78
CA VAL A 13 -4.61 15.07 -0.73
C VAL A 13 -3.59 13.96 -1.05
N TYR A 14 -4.03 12.88 -1.71
CA TYR A 14 -3.19 11.75 -2.09
C TYR A 14 -2.63 11.82 -3.53
N ASP A 15 -2.72 12.98 -4.19
CA ASP A 15 -2.20 13.20 -5.55
C ASP A 15 -2.81 12.24 -6.61
N GLU A 16 -4.09 11.89 -6.48
CA GLU A 16 -4.79 10.98 -7.39
C GLU A 16 -5.63 11.67 -8.48
N LEU A 17 -5.80 13.00 -8.41
CA LEU A 17 -6.60 13.79 -9.36
C LEU A 17 -5.80 14.32 -10.56
N ASP A 18 -6.49 14.52 -11.69
CA ASP A 18 -5.94 15.19 -12.87
C ASP A 18 -5.84 16.73 -12.70
N LEU A 19 -5.13 17.42 -13.61
CA LEU A 19 -4.91 18.88 -13.54
C LEU A 19 -6.20 19.71 -13.56
N LYS A 20 -7.27 19.21 -14.19
CA LYS A 20 -8.54 19.92 -14.29
C LYS A 20 -9.34 19.74 -13.00
N GLU A 21 -9.46 18.51 -12.53
CA GLU A 21 -10.11 18.15 -11.27
C GLU A 21 -9.42 18.82 -10.07
N ARG A 22 -8.09 18.95 -10.11
CA ARG A 22 -7.33 19.70 -9.09
C ARG A 22 -7.77 21.15 -8.96
N LYS A 23 -7.90 21.87 -10.08
CA LYS A 23 -8.39 23.25 -10.07
C LYS A 23 -9.82 23.36 -9.54
N GLU A 24 -10.68 22.40 -9.89
CA GLU A 24 -12.05 22.34 -9.37
C GLU A 24 -12.06 22.12 -7.84
N VAL A 25 -11.17 21.29 -7.31
CA VAL A 25 -11.05 21.06 -5.86
C VAL A 25 -10.46 22.27 -5.14
N GLU A 26 -9.47 22.95 -5.71
CA GLU A 26 -8.89 24.17 -5.16
C GLU A 26 -9.95 25.27 -5.04
N GLU A 27 -10.77 25.46 -6.08
CA GLU A 27 -11.89 26.39 -6.04
C GLU A 27 -12.96 25.99 -5.00
N LEU A 28 -13.22 24.69 -4.80
CA LEU A 28 -14.13 24.21 -3.75
C LEU A 28 -13.60 24.47 -2.34
N ILE A 29 -12.30 24.29 -2.11
CA ILE A 29 -11.62 24.54 -0.83
C ILE A 29 -11.59 26.05 -0.51
N ASP A 30 -11.43 26.88 -1.53
CA ASP A 30 -11.41 28.33 -1.35
C ASP A 30 -12.81 28.91 -1.06
N ASN A 31 -13.85 28.38 -1.71
CA ASN A 31 -15.20 28.92 -1.61
C ASN A 31 -16.01 28.40 -0.40
N ASP A 32 -15.69 27.22 0.15
CA ASP A 32 -16.48 26.59 1.22
C ASP A 32 -15.64 26.29 2.46
N SER A 33 -16.02 26.89 3.59
CA SER A 33 -15.34 26.70 4.88
C SER A 33 -15.39 25.26 5.41
N GLU A 34 -16.43 24.47 5.09
CA GLU A 34 -16.54 23.07 5.52
C GLU A 34 -15.50 22.21 4.80
N TYR A 35 -15.38 22.39 3.47
CA TYR A 35 -14.40 21.67 2.66
C TYR A 35 -12.97 22.08 2.98
N ARG A 36 -12.73 23.37 3.26
CA ARG A 36 -11.44 23.84 3.76
C ARG A 36 -11.04 23.16 5.05
N LYS A 37 -11.96 23.08 6.01
CA LYS A 37 -11.71 22.40 7.30
C LYS A 37 -11.40 20.92 7.07
N PHE A 38 -12.19 20.24 6.25
CA PHE A 38 -11.98 18.83 5.93
C PHE A 38 -10.63 18.57 5.24
N TYR A 39 -10.22 19.44 4.31
CA TYR A 39 -8.91 19.38 3.67
C TYR A 39 -7.77 19.48 4.70
N PHE A 40 -7.82 20.46 5.62
CA PHE A 40 -6.80 20.60 6.65
C PHE A 40 -6.77 19.42 7.63
N GLU A 41 -7.93 18.87 8.01
CA GLU A 41 -7.99 17.66 8.85
C GLU A 41 -7.33 16.45 8.16
N LEU A 42 -7.57 16.26 6.86
CA LEU A 42 -6.94 15.20 6.07
C LEU A 42 -5.43 15.43 5.91
N LYS A 43 -5.03 16.67 5.62
CA LYS A 43 -3.62 17.04 5.43
C LYS A 43 -2.81 16.88 6.70
N ASP A 44 -3.32 17.36 7.84
CA ASP A 44 -2.68 17.15 9.15
C ASP A 44 -2.52 15.65 9.43
N GLY A 45 -3.55 14.85 9.11
CA GLY A 45 -3.49 13.40 9.22
C GLY A 45 -2.44 12.76 8.30
N SER A 46 -2.35 13.20 7.04
CA SER A 46 -1.36 12.67 6.09
C SER A 46 0.06 13.07 6.46
N ASP A 47 0.26 14.30 6.96
CA ASP A 47 1.55 14.83 7.38
C ASP A 47 2.07 14.09 8.61
N LEU A 48 1.18 13.75 9.56
CA LEU A 48 1.52 12.89 10.69
C LEU A 48 1.95 11.48 10.26
N LEU A 49 1.37 10.95 9.18
CA LEU A 49 1.71 9.62 8.67
C LEU A 49 2.96 9.63 7.79
N SER A 50 3.27 10.76 7.14
CA SER A 50 4.39 10.92 6.21
C SER A 50 5.69 11.37 6.87
N LEU A 51 5.64 11.84 8.13
CA LEU A 51 6.82 12.03 8.96
C LEU A 51 7.51 10.68 9.18
N ASN A 52 8.49 10.39 8.32
CA ASN A 52 9.38 9.23 8.41
C ASN A 52 10.33 9.28 9.63
N ASP A 53 10.33 10.37 10.39
CA ASP A 53 11.01 10.48 11.68
C ASP A 53 10.06 10.03 12.80
N TYR A 54 9.72 8.74 12.80
CA TYR A 54 9.32 8.11 14.05
C TYR A 54 10.61 7.93 14.87
N GLU A 55 10.97 8.94 15.67
CA GLU A 55 11.80 8.67 16.85
C GLU A 55 11.14 7.49 17.58
N GLU A 56 11.93 6.46 17.87
CA GLU A 56 11.44 5.26 18.55
C GLU A 56 10.85 5.70 19.88
N VAL A 57 9.52 5.81 19.93
CA VAL A 57 8.82 6.32 21.11
C VAL A 57 9.12 5.37 22.25
N ASP A 58 9.70 5.91 23.33
CA ASP A 58 10.00 5.16 24.53
C ASP A 58 8.80 4.25 24.90
N ALA A 59 9.08 2.96 25.05
CA ALA A 59 8.07 1.93 25.26
C ALA A 59 7.15 2.26 26.45
N ASP A 60 7.70 2.92 27.48
CA ASP A 60 6.95 3.32 28.68
C ASP A 60 5.96 4.44 28.37
N ILE A 61 6.33 5.39 27.50
CA ILE A 61 5.43 6.46 27.04
C ILE A 61 4.29 5.87 26.21
N LEU A 62 4.60 4.95 25.29
CA LEU A 62 3.59 4.29 24.46
C LEU A 62 2.63 3.46 25.32
N GLU A 63 3.14 2.72 26.30
CA GLU A 63 2.32 1.94 27.24
C GLU A 63 1.42 2.85 28.09
N ASN A 64 1.94 3.98 28.58
CA ASN A 64 1.15 4.96 29.33
C ASN A 64 0.06 5.62 28.49
N GLN A 65 0.34 5.93 27.22
CA GLN A 65 -0.67 6.45 26.29
C GLN A 65 -1.75 5.41 26.02
N ARG A 66 -1.39 4.13 25.82
CA ARG A 66 -2.34 3.02 25.68
C ARG A 66 -3.22 2.87 26.92
N LYS A 67 -2.63 2.88 28.12
CA LYS A 67 -3.38 2.85 29.40
C LYS A 67 -4.33 4.04 29.54
N THR A 68 -3.87 5.24 29.19
CA THR A 68 -4.68 6.46 29.25
C THR A 68 -5.86 6.42 28.28
N LEU A 69 -5.63 5.95 27.06
CA LEU A 69 -6.66 5.84 26.04
C LEU A 69 -7.69 4.76 26.42
N LEU A 70 -7.23 3.61 26.92
CA LEU A 70 -8.10 2.58 27.49
C LEU A 70 -8.92 3.14 28.66
N TYR A 71 -8.29 3.84 29.60
CA TYR A 71 -8.97 4.46 30.73
C TYR A 71 -10.02 5.49 30.28
N LYS A 72 -9.72 6.34 29.29
CA LYS A 72 -10.68 7.28 28.70
C LYS A 72 -11.83 6.54 28.00
N LEU A 73 -11.55 5.48 27.26
CA LEU A 73 -12.57 4.62 26.65
C LEU A 73 -13.48 3.97 27.70
N PHE A 74 -12.92 3.48 28.80
CA PHE A 74 -13.68 2.88 29.90
C PHE A 74 -14.49 3.92 30.69
N LYS A 75 -13.89 5.08 30.98
CA LYS A 75 -14.53 6.19 31.69
C LYS A 75 -15.69 6.80 30.90
N ASN A 76 -15.54 6.96 29.58
CA ASN A 76 -16.61 7.42 28.70
C ASN A 76 -17.66 6.34 28.37
N LYS A 77 -17.40 5.06 28.69
CA LYS A 77 -18.31 3.92 28.44
C LYS A 77 -19.15 3.49 29.64
N GLN A 78 -19.30 4.32 30.67
CA GLN A 78 -20.13 3.98 31.85
C GLN A 78 -21.64 3.81 31.56
N SER A 79 -22.09 3.87 30.30
CA SER A 79 -23.48 3.57 29.90
C SER A 79 -23.67 2.37 28.97
N LEU A 80 -22.63 1.61 28.59
CA LEU A 80 -22.81 0.45 27.71
C LEU A 80 -22.19 -0.81 28.30
N SER A 81 -23.08 -1.74 28.66
CA SER A 81 -22.78 -3.04 29.26
C SER A 81 -21.76 -3.80 28.44
N ILE A 82 -20.54 -3.93 28.98
CA ILE A 82 -19.41 -4.63 28.35
C ILE A 82 -19.72 -6.12 28.12
N SER A 83 -20.67 -6.70 28.87
CA SER A 83 -21.10 -8.09 28.65
C SER A 83 -21.80 -8.27 27.31
N SER A 84 -22.58 -7.29 26.83
CA SER A 84 -23.20 -7.39 25.50
C SER A 84 -22.15 -7.25 24.41
N PHE A 85 -21.19 -6.33 24.55
CA PHE A 85 -20.11 -6.14 23.57
C PHE A 85 -19.18 -7.36 23.48
N ILE A 86 -18.72 -7.92 24.61
CA ILE A 86 -17.85 -9.11 24.59
C ILE A 86 -18.61 -10.33 24.12
N SER A 87 -19.88 -10.50 24.50
CA SER A 87 -20.68 -11.63 24.00
C SER A 87 -20.97 -11.50 22.49
N GLU A 88 -21.16 -10.28 21.98
CA GLU A 88 -21.36 -10.03 20.55
C GLU A 88 -20.08 -10.23 19.74
N LEU A 89 -18.93 -9.84 20.29
CA LEU A 89 -17.63 -10.02 19.66
C LEU A 89 -17.15 -11.48 19.73
N ALA A 90 -17.43 -12.18 20.83
CA ALA A 90 -17.15 -13.60 21.00
C ALA A 90 -18.08 -14.47 20.15
N THR A 91 -19.38 -14.16 20.07
CA THR A 91 -20.30 -14.91 19.18
C THR A 91 -19.98 -14.66 17.71
N LYS A 92 -19.59 -13.43 17.33
CA LYS A 92 -19.08 -13.14 15.98
C LYS A 92 -17.72 -13.78 15.71
N LEU A 93 -16.80 -13.89 16.67
CA LEU A 93 -15.51 -14.56 16.46
C LEU A 93 -15.62 -16.10 16.44
N VAL A 94 -16.48 -16.69 17.28
CA VAL A 94 -16.64 -18.15 17.39
C VAL A 94 -17.40 -18.74 16.20
N PHE A 95 -18.23 -17.94 15.51
CA PHE A 95 -18.97 -18.37 14.33
C PHE A 95 -18.13 -18.32 13.03
N TYR A 96 -17.08 -17.51 12.99
CA TYR A 96 -16.29 -17.24 11.78
C TYR A 96 -14.98 -18.05 11.66
N LEU A 97 -14.62 -18.87 12.66
CA LEU A 97 -13.34 -19.58 12.66
C LEU A 97 -13.54 -21.10 12.74
N GLY A 98 -13.08 -21.83 11.72
CA GLY A 98 -13.11 -23.28 11.65
C GLY A 98 -12.34 -23.98 12.77
N ASN A 99 -12.62 -25.27 12.97
CA ASN A 99 -12.33 -26.03 14.20
C ASN A 99 -10.88 -26.08 14.73
N PRO A 100 -9.77 -25.86 13.98
CA PRO A 100 -8.45 -25.79 14.61
C PRO A 100 -8.09 -24.41 15.18
N ILE A 101 -8.67 -23.31 14.67
CA ILE A 101 -8.29 -21.94 15.08
C ILE A 101 -8.98 -21.54 16.40
N LYS A 102 -10.10 -22.19 16.74
CA LYS A 102 -10.82 -22.00 18.01
C LYS A 102 -9.90 -22.27 19.21
N TYR A 103 -9.02 -23.26 19.11
CA TYR A 103 -8.09 -23.59 20.19
C TYR A 103 -6.93 -22.60 20.26
N ALA A 104 -6.43 -22.08 19.12
CA ALA A 104 -5.34 -21.11 19.10
C ALA A 104 -5.75 -19.75 19.71
N ALA A 105 -6.96 -19.26 19.40
CA ALA A 105 -7.45 -18.00 19.97
C ALA A 105 -7.70 -18.12 21.48
N ILE A 106 -8.22 -19.26 21.96
CA ILE A 106 -8.37 -19.53 23.39
C ILE A 106 -6.98 -19.59 24.03
N ILE A 107 -6.02 -20.32 23.46
CA ILE A 107 -4.64 -20.43 23.98
C ILE A 107 -3.96 -19.05 24.07
N ILE A 108 -4.13 -18.16 23.09
CA ILE A 108 -3.56 -16.80 23.16
C ILE A 108 -4.17 -16.00 24.31
N ILE A 109 -5.49 -16.09 24.50
CA ILE A 109 -6.17 -15.41 25.62
C ILE A 109 -5.72 -16.00 26.97
N THR A 110 -5.54 -17.32 27.07
CA THR A 110 -5.03 -17.95 28.30
C THR A 110 -3.57 -17.62 28.57
N ILE A 111 -2.70 -17.58 27.54
CA ILE A 111 -1.28 -17.23 27.66
C ILE A 111 -1.10 -15.77 28.11
N VAL A 112 -1.91 -14.85 27.58
CA VAL A 112 -1.88 -13.44 27.99
C VAL A 112 -2.36 -13.28 29.44
N LEU A 113 -3.28 -14.12 29.89
CA LEU A 113 -3.75 -14.12 31.29
C LEU A 113 -2.73 -14.79 32.25
N THR A 114 -2.03 -15.84 31.84
CA THR A 114 -1.05 -16.53 32.71
C THR A 114 0.30 -15.81 32.77
N ASN A 115 0.77 -15.16 31.70
CA ASN A 115 1.99 -14.34 31.75
C ASN A 115 1.85 -13.10 32.63
N LYS A 116 0.63 -12.64 32.89
CA LYS A 116 0.37 -11.53 33.83
C LYS A 116 0.53 -11.94 35.30
N MET A 117 0.64 -13.24 35.60
CA MET A 117 0.82 -13.74 36.96
C MET A 117 2.25 -14.20 37.29
N ASN A 118 3.15 -14.32 36.31
CA ASN A 118 4.46 -14.97 36.55
C ASN A 118 5.70 -14.13 36.17
N ASN A 119 5.56 -12.84 35.86
CA ASN A 119 6.70 -12.01 35.50
C ASN A 119 7.07 -11.02 36.63
N SER A 120 7.59 -11.58 37.72
CA SER A 120 8.49 -10.90 38.65
C SER A 120 9.84 -11.61 38.58
N ASN A 121 10.88 -10.84 38.27
CA ASN A 121 12.32 -11.14 38.38
C ASN A 121 12.98 -11.79 37.15
N ASN A 122 13.59 -10.95 36.31
CA ASN A 122 15.04 -10.88 36.08
C ASN A 122 15.37 -10.38 34.66
N SER A 123 16.11 -9.29 34.64
CA SER A 123 16.68 -8.63 33.46
C SER A 123 18.13 -9.08 33.30
N GLU A 124 18.53 -9.51 32.09
CA GLU A 124 19.91 -9.40 31.63
C GLU A 124 19.95 -9.04 30.14
N ASN A 125 20.62 -7.92 29.86
CA ASN A 125 20.82 -7.35 28.52
C ASN A 125 21.97 -8.05 27.79
N LYS A 126 21.80 -8.33 26.49
CA LYS A 126 22.91 -8.55 25.55
C LYS A 126 22.73 -7.71 24.29
N SER A 127 23.66 -6.78 24.08
CA SER A 127 23.77 -5.95 22.88
C SER A 127 24.52 -6.71 21.78
N TYR A 128 24.02 -6.62 20.55
CA TYR A 128 24.73 -7.05 19.34
C TYR A 128 25.15 -5.82 18.52
N THR A 129 26.44 -5.73 18.20
CA THR A 129 27.03 -4.76 17.28
C THR A 129 27.00 -5.29 15.85
N THR A 130 26.47 -4.53 14.90
CA THR A 130 26.59 -4.79 13.46
C THR A 130 27.74 -3.96 12.84
N PRO A 131 28.45 -4.49 11.82
CA PRO A 131 29.60 -3.81 11.23
C PRO A 131 29.18 -2.81 10.15
N LYS A 132 29.72 -1.58 10.22
CA LYS A 132 29.64 -0.57 9.15
C LYS A 132 30.70 -0.85 8.10
N ALA A 133 30.31 -0.88 6.83
CA ALA A 133 31.21 -0.80 5.69
C ALA A 133 31.18 0.63 5.14
N ASP A 134 32.33 1.31 5.16
CA ASP A 134 32.54 2.62 4.54
C ASP A 134 32.74 2.45 3.03
N ILE A 135 31.96 3.17 2.22
CA ILE A 135 32.19 3.32 0.78
C ILE A 135 32.40 4.81 0.50
N SER A 136 33.65 5.17 0.21
CA SER A 136 34.04 6.51 -0.23
C SER A 136 33.64 6.72 -1.69
N LEU A 137 32.76 7.70 -1.97
CA LEU A 137 32.39 8.08 -3.35
C LEU A 137 33.00 9.44 -3.71
N ALA A 138 33.75 9.46 -4.80
CA ALA A 138 34.40 10.64 -5.35
C ALA A 138 33.36 11.62 -5.93
N LYS A 139 33.52 12.91 -5.61
CA LYS A 139 32.79 14.02 -6.22
C LYS A 139 33.17 14.15 -7.70
N SER A 140 32.21 13.98 -8.60
CA SER A 140 32.33 14.43 -9.99
C SER A 140 31.20 15.41 -10.27
N SER A 141 31.58 16.67 -10.41
CA SER A 141 30.73 17.79 -10.85
C SER A 141 30.93 17.93 -12.36
N GLY A 142 29.93 17.54 -13.14
CA GLY A 142 29.90 17.72 -14.59
C GLY A 142 28.72 16.95 -15.19
N ASN A 143 28.01 17.58 -16.13
CA ASN A 143 26.73 17.17 -16.74
C ASN A 143 26.77 15.84 -17.56
N GLU A 144 27.57 14.85 -17.17
CA GLU A 144 27.60 13.51 -17.76
C GLU A 144 27.43 12.38 -16.71
N GLY A 145 26.90 12.70 -15.53
CA GLY A 145 26.56 11.74 -14.47
C GLY A 145 25.33 10.88 -14.78
N LEU A 146 25.05 10.56 -16.05
CA LEU A 146 23.98 9.66 -16.46
C LEU A 146 24.36 8.23 -16.04
N LEU A 147 24.03 7.90 -14.79
CA LEU A 147 23.69 6.58 -14.28
C LEU A 147 24.28 5.43 -15.09
N ASN A 148 25.59 5.22 -14.97
CA ASN A 148 26.15 3.89 -15.19
C ASN A 148 25.68 3.02 -14.01
N PHE A 149 24.45 2.51 -14.11
CA PHE A 149 23.95 1.42 -13.26
C PHE A 149 24.69 0.10 -13.59
N SER A 150 26.02 0.14 -13.73
CA SER A 150 26.83 -1.06 -13.97
C SER A 150 26.77 -2.04 -12.79
N SER A 151 26.17 -1.62 -11.67
CA SER A 151 25.83 -2.48 -10.54
C SER A 151 24.38 -2.19 -10.11
N PRO A 152 23.39 -2.96 -10.58
CA PRO A 152 21.98 -2.79 -10.22
C PRO A 152 21.66 -3.17 -8.76
N GLU A 153 22.65 -3.66 -8.01
CA GLU A 153 22.50 -4.01 -6.61
C GLU A 153 22.75 -2.78 -5.72
N LEU A 154 21.78 -2.42 -4.88
CA LEU A 154 21.92 -1.54 -3.70
C LEU A 154 21.74 -0.02 -3.87
N ILE A 155 20.98 0.44 -4.85
CA ILE A 155 20.47 1.82 -4.79
C ILE A 155 19.18 1.83 -3.97
N ARG A 156 19.31 2.12 -2.67
CA ARG A 156 18.15 2.39 -1.80
C ARG A 156 17.64 3.79 -2.10
N VAL A 157 16.41 3.87 -2.58
CA VAL A 157 15.73 5.14 -2.84
C VAL A 157 14.71 5.37 -1.74
N SER A 158 14.99 6.36 -0.89
CA SER A 158 14.13 6.74 0.22
C SER A 158 12.91 7.54 -0.25
N ASP A 159 13.13 8.46 -1.19
CA ASP A 159 12.09 9.30 -1.76
C ASP A 159 12.30 9.56 -3.26
N PHE A 160 11.18 9.86 -3.91
CA PHE A 160 11.06 10.04 -5.35
C PHE A 160 10.04 11.13 -5.63
N ASN A 161 10.47 12.25 -6.17
CA ASN A 161 9.57 13.27 -6.69
C ASN A 161 9.76 13.41 -8.20
N TYR A 162 8.70 13.74 -8.92
CA TYR A 162 8.78 13.98 -10.36
C TYR A 162 7.95 15.20 -10.79
N GLU A 163 8.50 15.94 -11.73
CA GLU A 163 7.81 17.00 -12.45
C GLU A 163 7.82 16.65 -13.94
N THR A 164 6.67 16.78 -14.59
CA THR A 164 6.52 16.57 -16.04
C THR A 164 5.99 17.83 -16.70
N ASP A 165 6.62 18.23 -17.80
CA ASP A 165 6.11 19.28 -18.70
C ASP A 165 5.37 18.71 -19.93
N GLY A 166 5.24 17.38 -19.98
CA GLY A 166 4.66 16.61 -21.08
C GLY A 166 5.71 15.88 -21.93
N GLU A 167 6.82 16.53 -22.27
CA GLU A 167 7.89 15.93 -23.09
C GLU A 167 9.10 15.52 -22.26
N ASN A 168 9.39 16.28 -21.21
CA ASN A 168 10.49 16.09 -20.29
C ASN A 168 9.97 15.71 -18.91
N ILE A 169 10.72 14.83 -18.27
CA ILE A 169 10.53 14.45 -16.90
C ILE A 169 11.79 14.75 -16.11
N THR A 170 11.58 15.32 -14.94
CA THR A 170 12.62 15.59 -13.97
C THR A 170 12.35 14.76 -12.74
N LEU A 171 13.33 13.95 -12.36
CA LEU A 171 13.28 13.00 -11.25
C LEU A 171 14.21 13.52 -10.16
N GLU A 172 13.70 13.69 -8.95
CA GLU A 172 14.52 13.92 -7.77
C GLU A 172 14.54 12.63 -6.96
N VAL A 173 15.72 12.02 -6.85
CA VAL A 173 15.94 10.74 -6.19
C VAL A 173 16.93 10.94 -5.05
N ASP A 174 16.56 10.48 -3.86
CA ASP A 174 17.44 10.55 -2.69
C ASP A 174 18.20 9.23 -2.51
N ILE A 175 19.48 9.22 -2.92
CA ILE A 175 20.40 8.07 -2.87
C ILE A 175 21.62 8.49 -2.07
N SER A 176 21.50 8.57 -0.74
CA SER A 176 22.52 9.14 0.18
C SER A 176 22.86 10.63 -0.05
N ALA A 177 22.57 11.16 -1.23
CA ALA A 177 22.51 12.56 -1.60
C ALA A 177 21.41 12.70 -2.65
N LYS A 178 20.70 13.84 -2.60
CA LYS A 178 19.68 14.20 -3.60
C LYS A 178 20.33 14.33 -4.98
N GLN A 179 19.90 13.49 -5.91
CA GLN A 179 20.28 13.56 -7.32
C GLN A 179 19.07 13.96 -8.16
N LYS A 180 19.28 14.92 -9.06
CA LYS A 180 18.28 15.37 -10.01
C LYS A 180 18.62 14.82 -11.39
N ILE A 181 17.74 13.99 -11.93
CA ILE A 181 17.88 13.37 -13.26
C ILE A 181 16.78 13.96 -14.13
N SER A 182 17.15 14.65 -15.19
CA SER A 182 16.19 15.21 -16.14
C SER A 182 16.43 14.64 -17.52
N GLY A 183 15.37 14.33 -18.24
CA GLY A 183 15.43 13.79 -19.59
C GLY A 183 14.07 13.77 -20.27
N LYS A 184 14.03 13.33 -21.52
CA LYS A 184 12.76 13.09 -22.21
C LYS A 184 12.05 11.89 -21.59
N ILE A 185 10.73 11.91 -21.61
CA ILE A 185 9.91 10.85 -21.04
C ILE A 185 10.16 9.50 -21.77
N ASP A 186 10.44 9.57 -23.08
CA ASP A 186 10.79 8.43 -23.94
C ASP A 186 12.28 8.07 -23.91
N ASP A 187 13.10 8.73 -23.09
CA ASP A 187 14.53 8.39 -22.99
C ASP A 187 14.68 6.98 -22.40
N PRO A 188 15.32 6.03 -23.11
CA PRO A 188 15.49 4.66 -22.61
C PRO A 188 16.13 4.58 -21.23
N LYS A 189 16.99 5.56 -20.86
CA LYS A 189 17.61 5.61 -19.54
C LYS A 189 16.61 5.98 -18.44
N ILE A 190 15.68 6.89 -18.74
CA ILE A 190 14.61 7.30 -17.83
C ILE A 190 13.63 6.15 -17.62
N VAL A 191 13.22 5.49 -18.71
CA VAL A 191 12.34 4.31 -18.65
C VAL A 191 12.99 3.19 -17.85
N LEU A 192 14.27 2.91 -18.09
CA LEU A 192 15.03 1.92 -17.33
C LEU A 192 15.09 2.29 -15.84
N ALA A 193 15.37 3.55 -15.52
CA ALA A 193 15.40 4.04 -14.13
C ALA A 193 14.05 3.86 -13.45
N MET A 194 12.93 4.24 -14.10
CA MET A 194 11.59 4.07 -13.54
C MET A 194 11.25 2.59 -13.30
N ASN A 195 11.63 1.71 -14.23
CA ASN A 195 11.42 0.29 -14.09
C ASN A 195 12.19 -0.28 -12.89
N GLN A 196 13.45 0.16 -12.69
CA GLN A 196 14.24 -0.22 -11.53
C GLN A 196 13.64 0.29 -10.23
N LEU A 197 13.16 1.55 -10.19
CA LEU A 197 12.49 2.10 -9.01
C LEU A 197 11.21 1.35 -8.64
N ALA A 198 10.40 0.99 -9.62
CA ALA A 198 9.19 0.22 -9.36
C ALA A 198 9.48 -1.20 -8.86
N LYS A 199 10.53 -1.86 -9.36
CA LYS A 199 10.93 -3.21 -8.93
C LYS A 199 11.59 -3.22 -7.55
N ASN A 200 12.57 -2.34 -7.39
CA ASN A 200 13.56 -2.42 -6.31
C ASN A 200 13.43 -1.29 -5.29
N GLY A 201 12.47 -0.38 -5.44
CA GLY A 201 12.23 0.67 -4.45
C GLY A 201 11.85 0.10 -3.09
N ASP A 202 12.60 0.44 -2.05
CA ASP A 202 12.31 0.00 -0.68
C ASP A 202 11.00 0.63 -0.15
N ASN A 203 10.68 1.84 -0.62
CA ASN A 203 9.49 2.59 -0.24
C ASN A 203 8.32 2.29 -1.20
N PRO A 204 7.15 1.80 -0.71
CA PRO A 204 5.97 1.57 -1.55
C PRO A 204 5.49 2.83 -2.29
N GLY A 205 5.64 4.01 -1.71
CA GLY A 205 5.29 5.29 -2.35
C GLY A 205 6.13 5.57 -3.58
N VAL A 206 7.44 5.27 -3.52
CA VAL A 206 8.34 5.36 -4.69
C VAL A 206 7.84 4.41 -5.78
N LYS A 207 7.57 3.15 -5.43
CA LYS A 207 7.06 2.16 -6.39
C LYS A 207 5.75 2.60 -7.05
N LEU A 208 4.80 3.09 -6.27
CA LEU A 208 3.50 3.57 -6.75
C LEU A 208 3.63 4.76 -7.70
N ARG A 209 4.48 5.73 -7.36
CA ARG A 209 4.72 6.91 -8.21
C ARG A 209 5.45 6.53 -9.49
N SER A 210 6.47 5.66 -9.43
CA SER A 210 7.13 5.15 -10.63
C SER A 210 6.17 4.40 -11.55
N MET A 211 5.27 3.58 -11.00
CA MET A 211 4.22 2.91 -11.78
C MET A 211 3.21 3.90 -12.40
N LYS A 212 2.87 5.00 -11.70
CA LYS A 212 2.00 6.06 -12.23
C LYS A 212 2.63 6.70 -13.47
N VAL A 213 3.89 7.13 -13.35
CA VAL A 213 4.66 7.69 -14.47
C VAL A 213 4.72 6.72 -15.65
N MET A 214 5.02 5.44 -15.39
CA MET A 214 5.11 4.44 -16.46
C MET A 214 3.77 4.09 -17.09
N ASN A 215 2.67 4.15 -16.34
CA ASN A 215 1.34 3.99 -16.92
C ASN A 215 1.02 5.10 -17.93
N ASP A 216 1.49 6.32 -17.67
CA ASP A 216 1.22 7.47 -18.55
C ASP A 216 2.07 7.43 -19.83
N LEU A 217 3.11 6.60 -19.84
CA LEU A 217 4.02 6.38 -20.97
C LEU A 217 3.56 5.31 -21.98
N GLU A 218 2.59 4.46 -21.60
CA GLU A 218 2.10 3.33 -22.42
C GLU A 218 3.20 2.40 -23.00
N GLU A 219 4.34 2.32 -22.33
CA GLU A 219 5.49 1.52 -22.77
C GLU A 219 5.27 0.00 -22.57
N ASP A 220 5.24 -0.76 -23.68
CA ASP A 220 5.03 -2.22 -23.68
C ASP A 220 6.10 -2.98 -22.87
N GLY A 221 7.33 -2.45 -22.81
CA GLY A 221 8.44 -3.05 -22.06
C GLY A 221 8.21 -3.16 -20.54
N PHE A 222 7.17 -2.48 -20.02
CA PHE A 222 6.87 -2.48 -18.60
C PHE A 222 5.89 -3.58 -18.16
N LYS A 223 5.20 -4.22 -19.11
CA LYS A 223 4.16 -5.22 -18.82
C LYS A 223 4.65 -6.39 -17.95
N THR A 224 5.76 -7.02 -18.31
CA THR A 224 6.35 -8.13 -17.53
C THR A 224 6.73 -7.69 -16.12
N SER A 225 7.13 -6.43 -15.96
CA SER A 225 7.51 -5.84 -14.67
C SER A 225 6.28 -5.63 -13.78
N LEU A 226 5.20 -5.11 -14.35
CA LEU A 226 3.90 -4.97 -13.68
C LEU A 226 3.32 -6.32 -13.27
N ILE A 227 3.39 -7.33 -14.15
CA ILE A 227 2.94 -8.69 -13.83
C ILE A 227 3.71 -9.24 -12.63
N ASN A 228 5.04 -9.08 -12.63
CA ASN A 228 5.87 -9.51 -11.51
C ASN A 228 5.50 -8.79 -10.21
N LEU A 229 5.30 -7.47 -10.25
CA LEU A 229 4.88 -6.67 -9.08
C LEU A 229 3.51 -7.09 -8.56
N MET A 230 2.54 -7.29 -9.46
CA MET A 230 1.20 -7.77 -9.11
C MET A 230 1.23 -9.12 -8.39
N LEU A 231 2.10 -10.04 -8.82
CA LEU A 231 2.19 -11.38 -8.27
C LEU A 231 2.99 -11.44 -6.96
N ASN A 232 4.11 -10.71 -6.88
CA ASN A 232 5.16 -11.00 -5.91
C ASN A 232 5.51 -9.83 -4.97
N ASP A 233 5.03 -8.61 -5.20
CA ASP A 233 5.37 -7.49 -4.30
C ASP A 233 4.78 -7.73 -2.89
N PRO A 234 5.53 -7.50 -1.80
CA PRO A 234 5.02 -7.72 -0.46
C PRO A 234 3.86 -6.77 -0.08
N THR A 235 3.72 -5.63 -0.76
CA THR A 235 2.76 -4.58 -0.40
C THR A 235 1.49 -4.69 -1.23
N ILE A 236 0.34 -4.93 -0.57
CA ILE A 236 -0.97 -5.07 -1.25
C ILE A 236 -1.30 -3.86 -2.12
N ALA A 237 -1.01 -2.63 -1.68
CA ALA A 237 -1.27 -1.42 -2.44
C ALA A 237 -0.52 -1.40 -3.79
N VAL A 238 0.75 -1.80 -3.80
CA VAL A 238 1.59 -1.90 -5.02
C VAL A 238 1.01 -2.96 -5.95
N ARG A 239 0.67 -4.14 -5.41
CA ARG A 239 0.06 -5.23 -6.19
C ARG A 239 -1.26 -4.81 -6.85
N ARG A 240 -2.13 -4.14 -6.09
CA ARG A 240 -3.42 -3.63 -6.59
C ARG A 240 -3.24 -2.57 -7.66
N LYS A 241 -2.31 -1.63 -7.47
CA LYS A 241 -2.01 -0.60 -8.48
C LYS A 241 -1.48 -1.22 -9.76
N ALA A 242 -0.56 -2.19 -9.67
CA ALA A 242 -0.02 -2.90 -10.83
C ALA A 242 -1.12 -3.62 -11.61
N MET A 243 -2.00 -4.34 -10.92
CA MET A 243 -3.18 -4.96 -11.52
C MET A 243 -4.12 -3.93 -12.19
N SER A 244 -4.40 -2.81 -11.52
CA SER A 244 -5.25 -1.76 -12.07
C SER A 244 -4.69 -1.18 -13.37
N ILE A 245 -3.37 -1.01 -13.46
CA ILE A 245 -2.70 -0.53 -14.69
C ILE A 245 -2.84 -1.58 -15.80
N LEU A 246 -2.50 -2.85 -15.51
CA LEU A 246 -2.58 -3.94 -16.48
C LEU A 246 -3.99 -4.14 -17.05
N THR A 247 -5.03 -3.94 -16.22
CA THR A 247 -6.42 -4.16 -16.63
C THR A 247 -7.04 -2.96 -17.37
N LYS A 248 -6.40 -1.78 -17.34
CA LYS A 248 -6.95 -0.52 -17.89
C LYS A 248 -7.10 -0.57 -19.42
N ASN A 249 -6.13 -1.16 -20.11
CA ASN A 249 -6.06 -1.17 -21.58
C ASN A 249 -6.58 -2.48 -22.20
N GLY A 250 -7.38 -3.24 -21.46
CA GLY A 250 -7.85 -4.57 -21.85
C GLY A 250 -6.92 -5.69 -21.39
N LEU A 251 -7.41 -6.92 -21.45
CA LEU A 251 -6.67 -8.10 -21.01
C LEU A 251 -6.11 -8.86 -22.21
N ASP A 252 -4.78 -8.84 -22.36
CA ASP A 252 -4.08 -9.77 -23.23
C ASP A 252 -3.91 -11.15 -22.58
N ASN A 253 -3.45 -12.14 -23.35
CA ASN A 253 -3.33 -13.51 -22.85
C ASN A 253 -2.33 -13.62 -21.68
N GLU A 254 -1.24 -12.86 -21.72
CA GLU A 254 -0.23 -12.86 -20.64
C GLU A 254 -0.80 -12.32 -19.33
N THR A 255 -1.53 -11.20 -19.39
CA THR A 255 -2.21 -10.61 -18.24
C THR A 255 -3.30 -11.52 -17.71
N LYS A 256 -4.08 -12.19 -18.59
CA LYS A 256 -5.09 -13.18 -18.17
C LYS A 256 -4.46 -14.32 -17.37
N GLU A 257 -3.38 -14.91 -17.89
CA GLU A 257 -2.66 -15.97 -17.20
C GLU A 257 -2.11 -15.50 -15.85
N ALA A 258 -1.59 -14.27 -15.78
CA ALA A 258 -1.13 -13.68 -14.53
C ALA A 258 -2.26 -13.49 -13.50
N LEU A 259 -3.44 -13.02 -13.92
CA LEU A 259 -4.62 -12.90 -13.04
C LEU A 259 -5.10 -14.25 -12.53
N ILE A 260 -5.13 -15.28 -13.39
CA ILE A 260 -5.47 -16.65 -12.98
C ILE A 260 -4.45 -17.18 -11.96
N LYS A 261 -3.15 -16.98 -12.20
CA LYS A 261 -2.09 -17.31 -11.23
C LYS A 261 -2.28 -16.58 -9.90
N LEU A 262 -2.66 -15.30 -9.93
CA LEU A 262 -2.93 -14.52 -8.73
C LEU A 262 -4.10 -15.10 -7.92
N ILE A 263 -5.20 -15.47 -8.59
CA ILE A 263 -6.39 -16.06 -7.94
C ILE A 263 -6.03 -17.38 -7.24
N ASN A 264 -5.22 -18.21 -7.91
CA ASN A 264 -4.78 -19.52 -7.41
C ASN A 264 -3.63 -19.45 -6.39
N SER A 265 -3.06 -18.26 -6.17
CA SER A 265 -1.98 -18.07 -5.19
C SER A 265 -2.52 -17.88 -3.76
N LYS A 266 -1.64 -17.92 -2.76
CA LYS A 266 -1.97 -17.57 -1.35
C LYS A 266 -2.05 -16.06 -1.11
N SER A 267 -2.65 -15.32 -2.05
CA SER A 267 -2.79 -13.87 -1.99
C SER A 267 -4.00 -13.44 -1.17
N ASP A 268 -4.06 -12.14 -0.85
CA ASP A 268 -5.17 -11.52 -0.15
C ASP A 268 -6.51 -11.69 -0.90
N ALA A 269 -7.58 -11.95 -0.15
CA ALA A 269 -8.93 -12.15 -0.69
C ALA A 269 -9.43 -10.98 -1.54
N ILE A 270 -9.09 -9.74 -1.18
CA ILE A 270 -9.50 -8.54 -1.91
C ILE A 270 -8.86 -8.54 -3.30
N LEU A 271 -7.57 -8.87 -3.39
CA LEU A 271 -6.85 -8.98 -4.65
C LEU A 271 -7.43 -10.08 -5.54
N LYS A 272 -7.77 -11.25 -4.97
CA LYS A 272 -8.39 -12.35 -5.72
C LYS A 272 -9.75 -11.95 -6.30
N ILE A 273 -10.61 -11.31 -5.50
CA ILE A 273 -11.91 -10.83 -5.97
C ILE A 273 -11.72 -9.80 -7.09
N GLU A 274 -10.82 -8.85 -6.93
CA GLU A 274 -10.60 -7.79 -7.92
C GLU A 274 -10.04 -8.34 -9.24
N ALA A 275 -9.12 -9.31 -9.17
CA ALA A 275 -8.65 -10.04 -10.36
C ALA A 275 -9.76 -10.84 -11.05
N LEU A 276 -10.61 -11.51 -10.27
CA LEU A 276 -11.75 -12.23 -10.82
C LEU A 276 -12.74 -11.28 -11.51
N THR A 277 -13.09 -10.16 -10.86
CA THR A 277 -13.95 -9.13 -11.44
C THR A 277 -13.36 -8.59 -12.75
N ALA A 278 -12.04 -8.42 -12.83
CA ALA A 278 -11.39 -7.99 -14.07
C ALA A 278 -11.56 -9.03 -15.20
N LEU A 279 -11.38 -10.32 -14.92
CA LEU A 279 -11.60 -11.41 -15.89
C LEU A 279 -13.08 -11.51 -16.33
N GLU A 280 -14.02 -11.38 -15.38
CA GLU A 280 -15.46 -11.38 -15.67
C GLU A 280 -15.85 -10.23 -16.61
N LYS A 281 -15.34 -9.01 -16.33
CA LYS A 281 -15.61 -7.81 -17.15
C LYS A 281 -15.09 -7.94 -18.58
N ALA A 282 -14.00 -8.68 -18.78
CA ALA A 282 -13.46 -8.95 -20.10
C ALA A 282 -14.27 -10.02 -20.87
N GLY A 283 -15.27 -10.65 -20.24
CA GLY A 283 -16.11 -11.69 -20.88
C GLY A 283 -15.39 -13.03 -21.06
N GLU A 284 -14.34 -13.27 -20.27
CA GLU A 284 -13.42 -14.38 -20.49
C GLU A 284 -13.91 -15.67 -19.82
N SER A 285 -13.92 -16.77 -20.59
CA SER A 285 -14.26 -18.14 -20.13
C SER A 285 -13.46 -18.57 -18.88
N GLY A 286 -12.23 -18.08 -18.74
CA GLY A 286 -11.37 -18.35 -17.59
C GLY A 286 -11.93 -17.88 -16.24
N ALA A 287 -12.86 -16.92 -16.23
CA ALA A 287 -13.53 -16.46 -15.01
C ALA A 287 -14.38 -17.57 -14.37
N GLY A 288 -15.00 -18.45 -15.17
CA GLY A 288 -15.81 -19.54 -14.66
C GLY A 288 -15.00 -20.57 -13.88
N ASN A 289 -13.87 -21.00 -14.43
CA ASN A 289 -12.96 -21.94 -13.77
C ASN A 289 -12.31 -21.31 -12.52
N ALA A 290 -11.96 -20.02 -12.58
CA ALA A 290 -11.42 -19.31 -11.43
C ALA A 290 -12.46 -19.15 -10.30
N LEU A 291 -13.73 -18.93 -10.65
CA LEU A 291 -14.84 -18.91 -9.71
C LEU A 291 -15.04 -20.26 -9.01
N GLU A 292 -14.96 -21.36 -9.76
CA GLU A 292 -15.10 -22.72 -9.22
C GLU A 292 -13.98 -23.02 -8.23
N LEU A 293 -12.73 -22.68 -8.58
CA LEU A 293 -11.57 -22.83 -7.68
C LEU A 293 -11.69 -21.96 -6.42
N LEU A 294 -12.18 -20.72 -6.57
CA LEU A 294 -12.47 -19.87 -5.40
C LEU A 294 -13.62 -20.42 -4.54
N ALA A 295 -14.60 -21.13 -5.14
CA ALA A 295 -15.70 -21.76 -4.42
C ALA A 295 -15.20 -22.88 -3.50
N GLU A 296 -14.22 -23.62 -3.99
CA GLU A 296 -13.63 -24.76 -3.29
C GLU A 296 -12.76 -24.29 -2.12
N ASP A 297 -11.96 -23.24 -2.32
CA ASP A 297 -11.05 -22.69 -1.32
C ASP A 297 -11.79 -21.86 -0.24
N ASP A 298 -12.70 -20.96 -0.64
CA ASP A 298 -13.44 -20.09 0.28
C ASP A 298 -14.83 -19.69 -0.27
N PRO A 299 -15.90 -20.41 0.12
CA PRO A 299 -17.27 -20.15 -0.34
C PRO A 299 -17.80 -18.75 0.01
N GLU A 300 -17.23 -18.07 1.02
CA GLU A 300 -17.67 -16.72 1.40
C GLU A 300 -17.25 -15.66 0.38
N LEU A 301 -16.11 -15.85 -0.31
CA LEU A 301 -15.63 -14.93 -1.35
C LEU A 301 -16.59 -14.84 -2.52
N ILE A 302 -17.26 -15.95 -2.87
CA ILE A 302 -18.29 -15.95 -3.93
C ILE A 302 -19.50 -15.10 -3.54
N LYS A 303 -19.94 -15.18 -2.28
CA LYS A 303 -21.06 -14.36 -1.80
C LYS A 303 -20.72 -12.88 -1.85
N LEU A 304 -19.48 -12.52 -1.49
CA LEU A 304 -18.95 -11.16 -1.56
C LEU A 304 -18.90 -10.64 -3.01
N ASN A 305 -18.36 -11.43 -3.95
CA ASN A 305 -18.29 -11.02 -5.36
C ASN A 305 -19.69 -10.81 -5.95
N LYS A 306 -20.62 -11.75 -5.73
CA LYS A 306 -22.02 -11.63 -6.19
C LYS A 306 -22.69 -10.37 -5.65
N LYS A 307 -22.48 -10.02 -4.37
CA LYS A 307 -23.07 -8.82 -3.76
C LYS A 307 -22.53 -7.53 -4.38
N ARG A 308 -21.28 -7.53 -4.85
CA ARG A 308 -20.63 -6.36 -5.45
C ARG A 308 -21.13 -6.07 -6.86
N ASN A 309 -21.41 -7.11 -7.65
CA ASN A 309 -21.89 -6.99 -9.03
C ASN A 309 -23.39 -6.64 -9.17
N VAL A 310 -24.14 -6.56 -8.06
CA VAL A 310 -25.59 -6.25 -8.06
C VAL A 310 -25.87 -4.74 -7.87
N LYS A 311 -24.83 -3.90 -7.71
CA LYS A 311 -24.95 -2.44 -7.65
C LYS A 311 -24.54 -1.79 -8.95
#